data_AF-A0A957X557-F1
#
_entry.id   AF-A0A957X557-F1
#
_cell.length_a   1.000
_cell.length_b   1.000
_cell.length_c   1.000
_cell.angle_alpha   90.00
_cell.angle_beta   90.00
_cell.angle_gamma   90.00
#
_symmetry.space_group_name_H-M   'P 1'
#
loop_
_entity.id
_entity.type
_entity.pdbx_description
1 polymer ?
#
loop_
_entity_poly.entity_id
_entity_poly.type
_entity_poly.pdbx_seq_one_letter_code
_entity_poly.pdbx_strand_id
1 'polypeptide(L)' 'MKIIDFETIVLNNVAPYRGGRYWLFLKLITDEGIIGLGERPTGGGTKLAAQVSLFQDLCEEYVIGANPFDVELLWQRIFA' A
#
# COMPACT_ATOMS: atom_id res chain seq x y z
N MET A 1 -4.84 -11.69 15.03
CA MET A 1 -4.23 -10.76 14.07
C MET A 1 -5.18 -10.35 12.96
N LYS A 2 -5.50 -9.07 12.90
CA LYS A 2 -6.21 -8.40 11.81
C LYS A 2 -5.53 -7.08 11.49
N ILE A 3 -5.62 -6.64 10.24
CA ILE A 3 -5.18 -5.30 9.85
C ILE A 3 -6.26 -4.30 10.31
N ILE A 4 -5.87 -3.26 11.02
CA ILE A 4 -6.80 -2.28 11.59
C ILE A 4 -6.65 -0.88 10.99
N ASP A 5 -5.51 -0.59 10.39
CA ASP A 5 -5.23 0.73 9.84
C ASP A 5 -4.17 0.62 8.74
N PHE A 6 -4.10 1.64 7.88
CA PHE A 6 -3.09 1.76 6.85
C PHE A 6 -2.70 3.22 6.57
N GLU A 7 -1.49 3.39 6.05
CA GLU A 7 -0.96 4.69 5.66
C GLU A 7 -0.27 4.58 4.31
N THR A 8 -0.57 5.52 3.40
CA THR A 8 0.15 5.65 2.12
C THR A 8 1.23 6.71 2.25
N ILE A 9 2.47 6.38 1.90
CA ILE A 9 3.62 7.27 2.04
C ILE A 9 4.22 7.51 0.65
N VAL A 10 4.16 8.75 0.19
CA VAL A 10 4.85 9.19 -1.05
C VAL A 10 6.18 9.79 -0.67
N LEU A 11 7.27 9.12 -1.04
CA LEU A 11 8.63 9.61 -0.86
C LEU A 11 9.15 10.24 -2.15
N ASN A 12 9.69 11.46 -2.02
CA ASN A 12 10.40 12.15 -3.09
C ASN A 12 11.86 11.70 -3.07
N ASN A 13 12.30 11.02 -4.12
CA ASN A 13 13.69 10.64 -4.26
C ASN A 13 14.56 11.89 -4.55
N VAL A 14 15.86 11.78 -4.30
CA VAL A 14 16.83 12.85 -4.49
C VAL A 14 17.58 12.65 -5.81
N ALA A 15 17.96 13.76 -6.47
CA ALA A 15 18.78 13.70 -7.67
C ALA A 15 20.07 12.89 -7.40
N PRO A 16 20.50 11.97 -8.29
CA PRO A 16 20.11 11.84 -9.70
C PRO A 16 18.89 10.90 -9.96
N TYR A 17 18.02 10.66 -8.98
CA TYR A 17 16.76 9.90 -9.11
C TYR A 17 16.92 8.46 -9.60
N ARG A 18 17.96 7.76 -9.15
CA ARG A 18 18.13 6.33 -9.44
C ARG A 18 16.97 5.56 -8.83
N GLY A 19 16.28 4.74 -9.64
CA GLY A 19 15.07 4.04 -9.23
C GLY A 19 13.79 4.88 -9.29
N GLY A 20 13.82 6.06 -9.93
CA GLY A 20 12.63 6.91 -10.14
C GLY A 20 12.58 8.11 -9.21
N ARG A 21 11.68 9.06 -9.52
CA ARG A 21 11.53 10.32 -8.76
C ARG A 21 10.67 10.19 -7.51
N TYR A 22 9.74 9.25 -7.53
CA TYR A 22 8.80 9.03 -6.45
C TYR A 22 8.68 7.55 -6.15
N TRP A 23 8.63 7.23 -4.86
CA TRP A 23 8.36 5.89 -4.36
C TRP A 23 7.08 5.94 -3.53
N LEU A 24 6.19 4.99 -3.77
CA LEU A 24 4.90 4.91 -3.12
C LEU A 24 4.88 3.67 -2.23
N PHE A 25 4.87 3.89 -0.93
CA PHE A 25 4.78 2.85 0.08
C PHE A 25 3.37 2.76 0.65
N LEU A 26 3.02 1.53 1.04
CA LEU A 26 1.85 1.22 1.84
C LEU A 26 2.34 0.63 3.17
N LYS A 27 1.84 1.18 4.27
CA LYS A 27 2.11 0.72 5.62
C LYS A 27 0.81 0.15 6.18
N LEU A 28 0.85 -1.10 6.63
CA LEU A 28 -0.29 -1.77 7.27
C LEU A 28 0.00 -1.95 8.76
N ILE A 29 -1.02 -1.74 9.59
CA ILE A 29 -0.93 -1.80 11.05
C ILE A 29 -1.93 -2.86 11.54
N THR A 30 -1.48 -3.78 12.39
CA THR A 30 -2.34 -4.82 12.96
C THR A 30 -2.85 -4.45 14.35
N ASP A 31 -3.89 -5.15 14.80
CA ASP A 31 -4.43 -5.08 16.17
C ASP A 31 -3.44 -5.49 17.26
N GLU A 32 -2.38 -6.20 16.89
CA GLU A 32 -1.29 -6.63 17.78
C GLU A 32 -0.11 -5.64 17.78
N GLY A 33 -0.22 -4.52 17.05
CA GLY A 33 0.82 -3.49 16.98
C GLY A 33 1.96 -3.79 15.99
N ILE A 34 1.81 -4.80 15.14
CA ILE A 34 2.80 -5.15 14.11
C ILE A 34 2.61 -4.23 12.90
N ILE A 35 3.73 -3.75 12.34
CA ILE A 35 3.74 -2.88 11.15
C ILE A 35 4.41 -3.62 9.99
N GLY A 36 3.70 -3.70 8.86
CA GLY A 36 4.22 -4.20 7.59
C GLY A 36 4.35 -3.07 6.57
N LEU A 37 5.46 -3.04 5.82
CA LEU A 37 5.68 -2.10 4.73
C LEU A 37 5.72 -2.85 3.39
N GLY A 38 5.00 -2.34 2.40
CA GLY A 38 5.05 -2.77 1.02
C GLY A 38 5.27 -1.59 0.08
N GLU A 39 5.87 -1.85 -1.08
CA GLU A 39 6.07 -0.82 -2.11
C GLU A 39 5.21 -1.13 -3.33
N ARG A 40 4.57 -0.09 -3.88
CA ARG A 40 4.12 -0.10 -5.27
C ARG A 40 5.10 0.71 -6.12
N PRO A 41 5.88 0.04 -6.99
CA PRO A 41 6.76 0.75 -7.91
C PRO A 41 5.96 1.72 -8.79
N THR A 42 6.32 3.00 -8.78
CA THR A 42 5.57 4.04 -9.53
C THR A 42 5.75 3.93 -11.05
N GLY A 43 6.75 3.17 -11.50
CA GLY A 43 7.05 2.97 -12.93
C GLY A 43 7.46 4.25 -13.66
N GLY A 44 7.90 5.28 -12.93
CA GLY A 44 8.20 6.60 -13.49
C GLY A 44 6.99 7.55 -13.59
N GLY A 45 5.81 7.13 -13.09
CA GLY A 45 4.65 7.99 -12.98
C GLY A 45 4.91 9.21 -12.08
N THR A 46 4.49 10.40 -12.54
CA THR A 46 4.69 11.67 -11.82
C THR A 46 3.42 12.19 -11.15
N LYS A 47 2.25 11.63 -11.49
CA LYS A 47 0.95 11.94 -10.88
C LYS A 47 0.50 10.75 -10.05
N LEU A 48 0.71 10.81 -8.74
CA LEU A 48 0.45 9.68 -7.83
C LEU A 48 -0.91 9.75 -7.12
N ALA A 49 -1.62 10.88 -7.18
CA ALA A 49 -2.89 11.07 -6.47
C ALA A 49 -3.93 9.98 -6.80
N ALA A 50 -4.04 9.58 -8.07
CA ALA A 50 -4.95 8.50 -8.48
C ALA A 50 -4.54 7.13 -7.92
N GLN A 51 -3.24 6.85 -7.80
CA GLN A 51 -2.74 5.60 -7.21
C GLN A 51 -2.96 5.59 -5.69
N VAL A 52 -2.78 6.73 -5.03
CA VAL A 52 -3.08 6.87 -3.61
C VAL A 52 -4.58 6.68 -3.35
N SER A 53 -5.45 7.31 -4.14
CA SER A 53 -6.91 7.12 -4.03
C SER A 53 -7.31 5.66 -4.23
N LEU A 54 -6.74 4.99 -5.24
CA LEU A 54 -6.99 3.57 -5.48
C LEU A 54 -6.62 2.71 -4.25
N PHE A 55 -5.50 3.02 -3.58
CA PHE A 55 -5.15 2.29 -2.36
C PHE A 55 -6.10 2.56 -1.21
N GLN A 56 -6.61 3.79 -1.07
CA GLN A 56 -7.63 4.08 -0.05
C GLN A 56 -8.86 3.20 -0.26
N ASP A 57 -9.44 3.22 -1.45
CA ASP A 57 -10.64 2.46 -1.78
C ASP A 57 -10.44 0.94 -1.57
N LEU A 58 -9.35 0.38 -2.10
CA LEU A 58 -9.08 -1.06 -1.99
C LEU A 58 -8.78 -1.49 -0.55
N CYS A 59 -8.06 -0.67 0.22
CA CYS A 59 -7.71 -1.03 1.60
C CYS A 59 -8.94 -0.96 2.52
N GLU A 60 -9.75 0.09 2.38
CA GLU A 60 -11.00 0.24 3.14
C GLU A 60 -11.97 -0.92 2.84
N GLU A 61 -12.09 -1.33 1.58
CA GLU A 61 -13.06 -2.36 1.18
C GLU A 61 -12.59 -3.79 1.51
N TYR A 62 -11.31 -4.11 1.27
CA TYR A 62 -10.84 -5.50 1.27
C TYR A 62 -9.81 -5.82 2.34
N VAL A 63 -9.04 -4.84 2.82
CA VAL A 63 -7.85 -5.08 3.66
C VAL A 63 -8.15 -4.84 5.14
N ILE A 64 -8.88 -3.77 5.49
CA ILE A 64 -9.25 -3.50 6.88
C ILE A 64 -10.12 -4.63 7.44
N GLY A 65 -9.76 -5.11 8.62
CA GLY A 65 -10.40 -6.23 9.31
C GLY A 65 -9.96 -7.61 8.83
N ALA A 66 -9.22 -7.71 7.73
CA ALA A 66 -8.72 -8.98 7.22
C ALA A 66 -7.55 -9.50 8.04
N ASN A 67 -7.41 -10.83 8.09
CA ASN A 67 -6.21 -11.49 8.61
C ASN A 67 -5.09 -11.39 7.56
N PRO A 68 -3.92 -10.81 7.90
CA PRO A 68 -2.83 -10.61 6.93
C PRO A 68 -2.25 -11.91 6.36
N PHE A 69 -2.49 -13.06 7.02
CA PHE A 69 -2.01 -14.37 6.55
C PHE A 69 -2.92 -15.01 5.48
N ASP A 70 -4.12 -14.49 5.26
CA ASP A 70 -5.05 -14.99 4.24
C ASP A 70 -4.72 -14.40 2.86
N VAL A 71 -3.44 -14.50 2.45
CA VAL A 71 -2.88 -13.81 1.28
C VAL A 71 -3.63 -14.13 -0.01
N GLU A 72 -3.92 -15.41 -0.27
CA GLU A 72 -4.64 -15.83 -1.47
C GLU A 72 -6.08 -15.29 -1.49
N LEU A 73 -6.77 -15.28 -0.34
CA LEU A 73 -8.12 -14.73 -0.25
C LEU A 73 -8.13 -13.23 -0.51
N LEU A 74 -7.19 -12.49 0.09
CA LEU A 74 -7.03 -11.06 -0.15
C LEU A 74 -6.72 -10.77 -1.62
N TRP A 75 -5.82 -11.55 -2.23
CA TRP A 75 -5.50 -11.42 -3.64
C TRP A 75 -6.74 -11.60 -4.52
N GLN A 76 -7.50 -12.68 -4.30
CA GLN A 76 -8.71 -12.96 -5.09
C GLN A 76 -9.78 -11.87 -4.92
N ARG A 77 -9.97 -11.33 -3.71
CA ARG A 77 -10.97 -10.29 -3.45
C ARG A 77 -10.62 -8.94 -4.09
N ILE A 78 -9.34 -8.60 -4.13
CA ILE A 78 -8.86 -7.33 -4.72
C ILE A 78 -8.77 -7.43 -6.25
N PHE A 79 -8.47 -8.61 -6.79
CA PHE A 79 -8.26 -8.82 -8.22
C PHE A 79 -9.55 -8.94 -9.03
N ALA A 80 -10.59 -9.55 -8.46
CA ALA A 80 -11.86 -9.85 -9.13
C ALA A 80 -12.69 -8.59 -9.41
#